data_AF-A0A939G0U6-F1
#
_entry.id   AF-A0A939G0U6-F1
#
_cell.length_a   1.000
_cell.length_b   1.000
_cell.length_c   1.000
_cell.angle_alpha   90.00
_cell.angle_beta   90.00
_cell.angle_gamma   90.00
#
_symmetry.space_group_name_H-M   'P 1'
#
loop_
_entity.id
_entity.type
_entity.pdbx_description
1 polymer ?
#
loop_
_entity_poly.entity_id
_entity_poly.type
_entity_poly.pdbx_seq_one_letter_code
_entity_poly.pdbx_strand_id
1 'polypeptide(L)'
;MKTKFKGDFALGIIDKDKKILNYLNECQLVTELPTVLQLFKHRQANHYLIIIRPAMERWVMNATTIAGLSLLNFDLPNTLEGLCDITKTSKEDKVDVHASKFYSLFKELNRINPPAVAVLKFWITYLKDNPYQADLAYIIDQTQIYCE
;
A
#
# COMPACT_ATOMS: atom_id res chain seq x y z
N MET A 1 -9.10 10.10 -11.07
CA MET A 1 -10.19 9.21 -10.61
C MET A 1 -11.56 9.83 -10.85
N LYS A 2 -11.83 11.03 -10.33
CA LYS A 2 -13.15 11.69 -10.41
C LYS A 2 -13.79 11.78 -11.80
N THR A 3 -13.02 12.07 -12.85
CA THR A 3 -13.54 12.19 -14.23
C THR A 3 -13.47 10.88 -15.00
N LYS A 4 -12.31 10.22 -15.00
CA LYS A 4 -12.04 9.02 -15.78
C LYS A 4 -12.86 7.79 -15.37
N PHE A 5 -13.19 7.65 -14.08
CA PHE A 5 -13.88 6.47 -13.53
C PHE A 5 -15.23 6.82 -12.92
N LYS A 6 -15.89 7.87 -13.43
CA LYS A 6 -17.15 8.33 -12.85
C LYS A 6 -18.23 7.23 -12.94
N GLY A 7 -18.69 6.76 -11.79
CA GLY A 7 -19.70 5.70 -11.68
C GLY A 7 -19.11 4.29 -11.60
N ASP A 8 -17.84 4.14 -11.95
CA ASP A 8 -17.12 2.88 -11.89
C ASP A 8 -16.45 2.67 -10.53
N PHE A 9 -16.03 1.44 -10.28
CA PHE A 9 -15.13 1.15 -9.18
C PHE A 9 -13.73 1.67 -9.49
N ALA A 10 -13.06 2.26 -8.49
CA ALA A 10 -11.66 2.65 -8.60
C ALA A 10 -10.93 2.50 -7.26
N LEU A 11 -9.77 1.85 -7.29
CA LEU A 11 -8.87 1.73 -6.15
C LEU A 11 -7.56 2.45 -6.47
N GLY A 12 -7.19 3.43 -5.66
CA GLY A 12 -5.90 4.12 -5.72
C GLY A 12 -5.02 3.73 -4.55
N ILE A 13 -3.72 3.58 -4.80
CA ILE A 13 -2.70 3.43 -3.75
C ILE A 13 -1.81 4.66 -3.83
N ILE A 14 -1.65 5.36 -2.70
CA ILE A 14 -0.96 6.63 -2.60
C ILE A 14 0.13 6.52 -1.54
N ASP A 15 1.33 6.97 -1.88
CA ASP A 15 2.37 7.20 -0.88
C ASP A 15 2.13 8.56 -0.20
N LYS A 16 2.17 8.60 1.14
CA LYS A 16 1.87 9.80 1.94
C LYS A 16 2.87 10.93 1.70
N ASP A 17 4.06 10.64 1.20
CA ASP A 17 5.06 11.64 0.83
C ASP A 17 4.65 12.51 -0.38
N LYS A 18 3.62 12.09 -1.14
CA LYS A 18 3.06 12.85 -2.25
C LYS A 18 2.05 13.89 -1.76
N LYS A 19 2.01 15.04 -2.43
CA LYS A 19 1.03 16.11 -2.16
C LYS A 19 -0.36 15.53 -1.96
N ILE A 20 -0.96 15.81 -0.80
CA ILE A 20 -2.33 15.40 -0.48
C ILE A 20 -3.24 15.91 -1.60
N LEU A 21 -3.82 14.98 -2.35
CA LEU A 21 -4.72 15.31 -3.45
C LEU A 21 -5.97 15.97 -2.87
N ASN A 22 -6.44 17.07 -3.48
CA ASN A 22 -7.74 17.67 -3.15
C ASN A 22 -8.88 16.64 -3.14
N TYR A 23 -8.72 15.57 -3.91
CA TYR A 23 -9.65 14.45 -3.97
C TYR A 23 -9.81 13.69 -2.64
N LEU A 24 -8.78 13.69 -1.77
CA LEU A 24 -8.86 13.07 -0.44
C LEU A 24 -9.87 13.78 0.46
N ASN A 25 -10.10 15.09 0.27
CA ASN A 25 -11.09 15.86 1.03
C ASN A 25 -12.54 15.38 0.77
N GLU A 26 -12.78 14.72 -0.37
CA GLU A 26 -14.08 14.12 -0.72
C GLU A 26 -14.23 12.69 -0.17
N CYS A 27 -13.22 12.19 0.54
CA CYS A 27 -13.18 10.87 1.13
C CYS A 27 -13.34 10.91 2.65
N GLN A 28 -13.67 9.77 3.23
CA GLN A 28 -13.71 9.54 4.68
C GLN A 28 -12.80 8.36 5.02
N LEU A 29 -12.11 8.46 6.16
CA LEU A 29 -11.35 7.33 6.70
C LEU A 29 -12.33 6.21 7.06
N VAL A 30 -12.04 5.00 6.58
CA VAL A 30 -12.81 3.78 6.90
C VAL A 30 -12.13 3.05 8.05
N THR A 31 -10.83 2.78 7.91
CA THR A 31 -10.03 2.07 8.92
C THR A 31 -8.55 2.37 8.69
N GLU A 32 -7.70 1.98 9.65
CA GLU A 32 -6.25 2.07 9.52
C GLU A 32 -5.55 0.90 10.21
N LEU A 33 -4.39 0.53 9.66
CA LEU A 33 -3.35 -0.16 10.41
C LEU A 33 -2.47 0.94 11.01
N PRO A 34 -2.45 1.13 12.35
CA PRO A 34 -1.83 2.28 13.00
C PRO A 34 -0.42 2.53 12.49
N THR A 35 -0.11 3.78 12.17
CA THR A 35 1.19 4.24 11.64
C THR A 35 1.65 3.67 10.30
N VAL A 36 0.94 2.71 9.68
CA VAL A 36 1.41 1.96 8.50
C VAL A 36 0.51 2.15 7.27
N LEU A 37 -0.80 1.95 7.40
CA LEU A 37 -1.77 2.05 6.28
C LEU A 37 -3.03 2.77 6.70
N GLN A 38 -3.68 3.45 5.76
CA GLN A 38 -5.03 4.01 5.96
C GLN A 38 -5.90 3.69 4.75
N LEU A 39 -7.14 3.30 4.97
CA LEU A 39 -8.13 3.09 3.93
C LEU A 39 -9.17 4.21 3.98
N PHE A 40 -9.34 4.91 2.86
CA PHE A 40 -10.35 5.93 2.67
C PHE A 40 -11.37 5.48 1.63
N LYS A 41 -12.63 5.87 1.83
CA LYS A 41 -13.72 5.69 0.86
C LYS A 41 -14.26 7.06 0.43
N HIS A 42 -14.49 7.24 -0.86
CA HIS A 42 -15.18 8.41 -1.37
C HIS A 42 -16.65 8.43 -0.92
N ARG A 43 -17.16 9.58 -0.48
CA ARG A 43 -18.49 9.67 0.16
C ARG A 43 -19.65 9.26 -0.75
N GLN A 44 -19.50 9.43 -2.07
CA GLN A 44 -20.58 9.24 -3.04
C GLN A 44 -20.27 8.23 -4.16
N ALA A 45 -19.04 7.73 -4.24
CA ALA A 45 -18.58 6.91 -5.36
C ALA A 45 -17.98 5.61 -4.84
N ASN A 46 -17.91 4.60 -5.69
CA ASN A 46 -17.25 3.32 -5.41
C ASN A 46 -15.73 3.44 -5.55
N HIS A 47 -15.17 4.54 -5.02
CA HIS A 47 -13.76 4.83 -5.09
C HIS A 47 -13.13 4.69 -3.70
N TYR A 48 -11.97 4.07 -3.67
CA TYR A 48 -11.21 3.79 -2.47
C TYR A 48 -9.78 4.26 -2.65
N LEU A 49 -9.17 4.74 -1.57
CA LEU A 49 -7.77 5.15 -1.53
C LEU A 49 -7.07 4.44 -0.37
N ILE A 50 -6.01 3.71 -0.67
CA ILE A 50 -5.09 3.15 0.32
C ILE A 50 -3.91 4.11 0.41
N ILE A 51 -3.67 4.66 1.59
CA ILE A 51 -2.52 5.52 1.85
C ILE A 51 -1.47 4.70 2.61
N ILE A 52 -0.27 4.63 2.04
CA ILE A 52 0.92 4.04 2.66
C ILE A 52 1.65 5.15 3.41
N ARG A 53 1.99 4.93 4.68
CA ARG A 53 2.65 5.92 5.53
C ARG A 53 3.73 5.28 6.42
N PRO A 54 4.77 6.04 6.80
CA PRO A 54 5.00 7.46 6.49
C PRO A 54 5.54 7.73 5.07
N ALA A 55 6.33 6.81 4.50
CA ALA A 55 6.79 6.81 3.11
C ALA A 55 6.96 5.34 2.66
N MET A 56 6.87 5.05 1.36
CA MET A 56 7.00 3.68 0.85
C MET A 56 8.30 3.00 1.29
N GLU A 57 9.44 3.69 1.22
CA GLU A 57 10.74 3.11 1.59
C GLU A 57 10.76 2.72 3.06
N ARG A 58 10.25 3.59 3.94
CA ARG A 58 10.18 3.28 5.37
C ARG A 58 9.19 2.16 5.65
N TRP A 59 8.08 2.11 4.91
CA TRP A 59 7.13 1.01 4.99
C TRP A 59 7.80 -0.32 4.62
N VAL A 60 8.59 -0.35 3.53
CA VAL A 60 9.36 -1.53 3.11
C VAL A 60 10.35 -1.94 4.19
N MET A 61 11.16 -1.02 4.73
CA MET A 61 12.12 -1.33 5.79
C MET A 61 11.46 -1.90 7.05
N ASN A 62 10.31 -1.35 7.45
CA ASN A 62 9.56 -1.85 8.60
C ASN A 62 9.01 -3.26 8.32
N ALA A 63 8.43 -3.48 7.14
CA ALA A 63 7.90 -4.78 6.74
C ALA A 63 9.01 -5.85 6.69
N THR A 64 10.21 -5.52 6.19
CA THR A 64 11.34 -6.47 6.18
C THR A 64 11.86 -6.76 7.58
N THR A 65 11.95 -5.73 8.44
CA THR A 65 12.37 -5.90 9.83
C THR A 65 11.44 -6.85 10.58
N ILE A 66 10.13 -6.64 10.47
CA ILE A 66 9.11 -7.52 11.09
C ILE A 66 9.18 -8.94 10.49
N ALA A 67 9.42 -9.06 9.19
CA ALA A 67 9.55 -10.35 8.50
C ALA A 67 10.89 -11.07 8.75
N GLY A 68 11.81 -10.48 9.52
CA GLY A 68 13.16 -11.04 9.73
C GLY A 68 14.01 -11.09 8.46
N LEU A 69 13.73 -10.22 7.49
CA LEU A 69 14.44 -10.14 6.21
C LEU A 69 15.48 -9.01 6.22
N SER A 70 16.63 -9.28 5.62
CA SER A 70 17.62 -8.26 5.28
C SER A 70 17.47 -7.85 3.82
N LEU A 71 17.43 -6.54 3.56
CA LEU A 71 17.42 -6.00 2.19
C LEU A 71 18.67 -6.37 1.39
N LEU A 72 19.80 -6.60 2.08
CA LEU A 72 21.05 -7.05 1.46
C LEU A 72 20.91 -8.42 0.80
N ASN A 73 20.00 -9.29 1.28
CA ASN A 73 19.76 -10.60 0.67
C ASN A 73 19.14 -10.49 -0.74
N PHE A 74 18.70 -9.30 -1.11
CA PHE A 74 18.08 -8.98 -2.41
C PHE A 74 18.92 -7.97 -3.21
N ASP A 75 20.18 -7.74 -2.82
CA ASP A 75 21.06 -6.71 -3.40
C ASP A 75 20.46 -5.29 -3.36
N LEU A 76 19.69 -4.99 -2.30
CA LEU A 76 19.09 -3.69 -2.03
C LEU A 76 19.78 -3.01 -0.84
N PRO A 77 19.89 -1.67 -0.83
CA PRO A 77 20.44 -0.93 0.31
C PRO A 77 19.65 -1.19 1.59
N ASN A 78 20.33 -1.36 2.71
CA ASN A 78 19.70 -1.50 4.04
C ASN A 78 19.54 -0.15 4.77
N THR A 79 19.92 0.96 4.14
CA THR A 79 19.74 2.31 4.67
C THR A 79 18.56 3.00 3.98
N LEU A 80 17.87 3.86 4.72
CA LEU A 80 16.76 4.64 4.16
C LEU A 80 17.21 5.54 3.01
N GLU A 81 18.37 6.19 3.16
CA GLU A 81 18.95 7.05 2.13
C GLU A 81 19.22 6.27 0.83
N GLY A 82 19.87 5.11 0.94
CA GLY A 82 20.17 4.27 -0.23
C GLY A 82 18.90 3.77 -0.92
N LEU A 83 17.87 3.40 -0.16
CA LEU A 83 16.56 3.06 -0.74
C LEU A 83 15.94 4.25 -1.46
N CYS A 84 15.93 5.43 -0.85
CA CYS A 84 15.42 6.64 -1.50
C CYS A 84 16.15 6.97 -2.80
N ASP A 85 17.45 6.74 -2.88
CA ASP A 85 18.23 7.06 -4.09
C ASP A 85 17.88 6.13 -5.26
N ILE A 86 17.66 4.84 -4.99
CA ILE A 86 17.22 3.91 -6.03
C ILE A 86 15.74 4.11 -6.40
N THR A 87 14.87 4.51 -5.46
CA THR A 87 13.44 4.74 -5.76
C THR A 87 13.17 6.07 -6.46
N LYS A 88 13.96 7.12 -6.21
CA LYS A 88 13.87 8.38 -6.96
C LYS A 88 14.18 8.22 -8.45
N THR A 89 15.05 7.29 -8.78
CA THR A 89 15.52 7.05 -10.16
C THR A 89 14.77 5.90 -10.84
N SER A 90 13.71 5.39 -10.20
CA SER A 90 12.91 4.29 -10.71
C SER A 90 12.45 4.55 -12.14
N LYS A 91 12.58 3.54 -13.00
CA LYS A 91 12.10 3.57 -14.39
C LYS A 91 10.98 2.56 -14.57
N GLU A 92 10.44 2.49 -15.78
CA GLU A 92 9.53 1.39 -16.14
C GLU A 92 10.19 0.03 -15.87
N ASP A 93 9.39 -0.93 -15.39
CA ASP A 93 9.83 -2.26 -14.93
C ASP A 93 10.77 -2.99 -15.90
N LYS A 94 10.60 -2.78 -17.22
CA LYS A 94 11.42 -3.43 -18.25
C LYS A 94 12.86 -2.90 -18.33
N VAL A 95 13.11 -1.72 -17.80
CA VAL A 95 14.39 -0.99 -17.94
C VAL A 95 15.06 -0.75 -16.59
N ASP A 96 14.29 -0.83 -15.50
CA ASP A 96 14.81 -0.63 -14.16
C ASP A 96 15.65 -1.82 -13.69
N VAL A 97 16.94 -1.55 -13.44
CA VAL A 97 17.93 -2.55 -12.99
C VAL A 97 17.64 -3.09 -11.58
N HIS A 98 16.78 -2.39 -10.82
CA HIS A 98 16.36 -2.78 -9.48
C HIS A 98 14.99 -3.46 -9.45
N ALA A 99 14.22 -3.47 -10.55
CA ALA A 99 12.87 -4.05 -10.57
C ALA A 99 12.85 -5.53 -10.18
N SER A 100 13.79 -6.34 -10.69
CA SER A 100 13.88 -7.77 -10.34
C SER A 100 14.22 -8.00 -8.86
N LYS A 101 15.00 -7.10 -8.26
CA LYS A 101 15.37 -7.12 -6.84
C LYS A 101 14.16 -6.83 -5.95
N PHE A 102 13.43 -5.76 -6.26
CA PHE A 102 12.18 -5.44 -5.58
C PHE A 102 11.13 -6.53 -5.77
N TYR A 103 10.99 -7.11 -6.98
CA TYR A 103 10.08 -8.23 -7.22
C TYR A 103 10.39 -9.42 -6.30
N SER A 104 11.66 -9.78 -6.18
CA SER A 104 12.10 -10.89 -5.31
C SER A 104 11.82 -10.59 -3.83
N LEU A 105 12.08 -9.36 -3.40
CA LEU A 105 11.74 -8.89 -2.06
C LEU A 105 10.24 -8.97 -1.77
N PHE A 106 9.41 -8.42 -2.66
CA PHE A 106 7.95 -8.42 -2.49
C PHE A 106 7.35 -9.82 -2.59
N LYS A 107 7.95 -10.73 -3.36
CA LYS A 107 7.58 -12.14 -3.39
C LYS A 107 7.80 -12.80 -2.02
N GLU A 108 8.95 -12.58 -1.39
CA GLU A 108 9.22 -13.11 -0.05
C GLU A 108 8.36 -12.45 1.03
N LEU A 109 8.15 -11.13 0.95
CA LEU A 109 7.22 -10.43 1.84
C LEU A 109 5.78 -10.96 1.72
N ASN A 110 5.31 -11.28 0.50
CA ASN A 110 4.00 -11.91 0.31
C ASN A 110 3.94 -13.35 0.83
N ARG A 111 5.06 -14.08 0.84
CA ARG A 111 5.15 -15.43 1.40
C ARG A 111 5.12 -15.41 2.94
N ILE A 112 5.89 -14.53 3.57
CA ILE A 112 5.95 -14.37 5.03
C ILE A 112 4.69 -13.68 5.56
N ASN A 113 4.12 -12.79 4.75
CA ASN A 113 2.86 -12.10 4.99
C ASN A 113 2.83 -11.32 6.32
N PRO A 114 3.80 -10.41 6.59
CA PRO A 114 3.76 -9.58 7.79
C PRO A 114 2.50 -8.70 7.81
N PRO A 115 2.06 -8.18 8.98
CA PRO A 115 0.78 -7.48 9.14
C PRO A 115 0.49 -6.42 8.07
N ALA A 116 1.47 -5.58 7.75
CA ALA A 116 1.36 -4.54 6.73
C ALA A 116 1.02 -5.10 5.34
N VAL A 117 1.64 -6.22 4.95
CA VAL A 117 1.41 -6.88 3.66
C VAL A 117 0.08 -7.63 3.67
N ALA A 118 -0.24 -8.29 4.78
CA ALA A 118 -1.49 -9.03 4.97
C ALA A 118 -2.71 -8.11 4.82
N VAL A 119 -2.70 -6.97 5.52
CA VAL A 119 -3.77 -5.96 5.47
C VAL A 119 -3.88 -5.34 4.08
N LEU A 120 -2.75 -4.94 3.47
CA LEU A 120 -2.74 -4.37 2.12
C LEU A 120 -3.34 -5.33 1.09
N LYS A 121 -2.91 -6.59 1.13
CA LYS A 121 -3.41 -7.66 0.26
C LYS A 121 -4.90 -7.91 0.47
N PHE A 122 -5.33 -8.01 1.74
CA PHE A 122 -6.73 -8.17 2.09
C PHE A 122 -7.60 -7.05 1.51
N TRP A 123 -7.24 -5.78 1.74
CA TRP A 123 -8.00 -4.65 1.21
C TRP A 123 -8.07 -4.66 -0.32
N ILE A 124 -6.95 -4.90 -1.00
CA ILE A 124 -6.92 -4.94 -2.47
C ILE A 124 -7.82 -6.06 -3.01
N THR A 125 -7.69 -7.27 -2.49
CA THR A 125 -8.48 -8.42 -2.96
C THR A 125 -9.95 -8.22 -2.66
N TYR A 126 -10.30 -7.90 -1.40
CA TYR A 126 -11.69 -7.77 -0.99
C TYR A 126 -12.44 -6.67 -1.76
N LEU A 127 -11.81 -5.51 -1.97
CA LEU A 127 -12.43 -4.41 -2.72
C LEU A 127 -12.57 -4.72 -4.22
N LYS A 128 -11.64 -5.48 -4.80
CA LYS A 128 -11.75 -5.93 -6.20
C LYS A 128 -12.85 -6.97 -6.37
N ASP A 129 -13.04 -7.83 -5.39
CA ASP A 129 -14.07 -8.88 -5.42
C ASP A 129 -15.47 -8.32 -5.07
N ASN A 130 -15.53 -7.21 -4.34
CA ASN A 130 -16.77 -6.53 -3.94
C ASN A 130 -16.83 -5.06 -4.41
N PRO A 131 -16.69 -4.78 -5.72
CA PRO A 131 -16.41 -3.43 -6.24
C PRO A 131 -17.52 -2.41 -5.97
N TYR A 132 -18.78 -2.86 -5.84
CA TYR A 132 -19.95 -1.97 -5.68
C TYR A 132 -20.72 -2.20 -4.37
N GLN A 133 -20.36 -3.23 -3.60
CA GLN A 133 -21.12 -3.70 -2.43
C GLN A 133 -20.19 -4.10 -1.26
N ALA A 134 -18.98 -3.54 -1.21
CA ALA A 134 -18.03 -3.83 -0.13
C ALA A 134 -18.64 -3.49 1.25
N ASP A 135 -18.61 -4.46 2.15
CA ASP A 135 -19.00 -4.30 3.55
C ASP A 135 -17.86 -3.62 4.33
N LEU A 136 -18.11 -2.39 4.77
CA LEU A 136 -17.11 -1.61 5.50
C LEU A 136 -16.91 -2.12 6.93
N ALA A 137 -17.96 -2.66 7.57
CA ALA A 137 -17.84 -3.22 8.91
C ALA A 137 -16.93 -4.44 8.88
N TYR A 138 -17.13 -5.33 7.90
CA TYR A 138 -16.25 -6.47 7.69
C TYR A 138 -14.80 -6.06 7.44
N ILE A 139 -14.54 -5.03 6.62
CA ILE A 139 -13.18 -4.53 6.40
C ILE A 139 -12.56 -4.02 7.71
N ILE A 140 -13.32 -3.28 8.52
CA ILE A 140 -12.86 -2.77 9.83
C ILE A 140 -12.48 -3.93 10.73
N ASP A 141 -13.38 -4.89 10.93
CA ASP A 141 -13.18 -6.04 11.83
C ASP A 141 -11.94 -6.86 11.43
N GLN A 142 -11.79 -7.16 10.14
CA GLN A 142 -10.63 -7.92 9.64
C GLN A 142 -9.32 -7.15 9.74
N THR A 143 -9.36 -5.81 9.74
CA THR A 143 -8.16 -4.98 9.91
C THR A 143 -7.71 -4.96 11.37
N GLN A 144 -8.65 -4.88 12.31
CA GLN A 144 -8.37 -4.75 13.74
C GLN A 144 -7.62 -5.94 14.34
N ILE A 145 -7.73 -7.12 13.74
CA ILE A 145 -6.95 -8.33 14.12
C ILE A 145 -5.43 -8.08 14.08
N TYR A 146 -4.97 -7.11 13.29
CA TYR A 146 -3.56 -6.77 13.13
C TYR A 146 -3.12 -5.53 13.95
N CYS A 147 -4.02 -4.98 14.77
CA CYS A 147 -3.78 -3.79 15.59
C CYS A 147 -3.43 -4.11 17.05
N GLU A 148 -3.50 -5.40 17.44
CA GLU A 148 -3.09 -5.94 18.75
C GLU A 148 -1.59 -6.28 18.78
#